data_AF-A0AAE0W7N7-F1
#
_entry.id   AF-A0AAE0W7N7-F1
#
_cell.length_a   1.000
_cell.length_b   1.000
_cell.length_c   1.000
_cell.angle_alpha   90.00
_cell.angle_beta   90.00
_cell.angle_gamma   90.00
#
_symmetry.space_group_name_H-M   'P 1'
#
loop_
_entity.id
_entity.type
_entity.pdbx_description
1 polymer ?
#
loop_
_entity_poly.entity_id
_entity_poly.type
_entity_poly.pdbx_seq_one_letter_code
_entity_poly.pdbx_strand_id
1 'polypeptide(L)'
;MSDKELREYVASIAVVVKETALLLKESEEDRKKEKKKNEEERKKRNEELEERLKKEEEARVKNEEERKKRNEELEERLKKEEEARVKNEEERKKRNEELEERLKKEEEARVKRNEEFEERLKKQEEARVKNEEERKKRNEELEERLKKEEEARVKNEEERKKRNEELEERLKKEEEARNEEFNERLRKSHEEFNERLKKEEEARVKNEEERKKRNEEFNERLRKSHEEFNERLKKEEEARVKNEEERKKRNEELEERLKKEEEERKKRNEELEERLKKEEEERKKRNEELEERLKKEEEERKKNEEERKKRDEEVSAKFKALSEKIEALSEALSEKIESLWVQIRKTESMMNRFGFNVGSGVEEYFYNTLKSRMSVANIQFEYCERNLKGRNESGEDDEFDIVMKNGTKGVLVECKHRVRKEDAVVPGDAKLEMYIALAGISFEPKAEEEAKRAGMILLKQVGERLIEEADNVKVY
;
A
#
# COMPACT_ATOMS: atom_id res chain seq x y z
N MET A 1 26.00 100.16 -60.21
CA MET A 1 26.10 99.11 -61.25
C MET A 1 25.85 99.75 -62.59
N SER A 2 26.73 99.50 -63.55
CA SER A 2 26.48 99.79 -64.96
C SER A 2 25.44 98.82 -65.52
N ASP A 3 24.77 99.20 -66.62
CA ASP A 3 23.75 98.36 -67.28
C ASP A 3 24.32 96.99 -67.71
N LYS A 4 25.64 96.92 -67.93
CA LYS A 4 26.38 95.69 -68.25
C LYS A 4 26.50 94.76 -67.03
N GLU A 5 26.86 95.29 -65.87
CA GLU A 5 26.97 94.52 -64.62
C GLU A 5 25.62 93.96 -64.17
N LEU A 6 24.53 94.72 -64.39
CA LEU A 6 23.18 94.25 -64.08
C LEU A 6 22.77 93.06 -64.95
N ARG A 7 23.09 93.08 -66.25
CA ARG A 7 22.81 91.96 -67.18
C ARG A 7 23.62 90.71 -66.84
N GLU A 8 24.89 90.87 -66.49
CA GLU A 8 25.76 89.75 -66.06
C GLU A 8 25.26 89.15 -64.73
N TYR A 9 24.81 89.98 -63.78
CA TYR A 9 24.23 89.51 -62.53
C TYR A 9 22.91 88.76 -62.73
N VAL A 10 21.99 89.30 -63.55
CA VAL A 10 20.72 88.61 -63.89
C VAL A 10 20.97 87.29 -64.63
N ALA A 11 21.96 87.24 -65.53
CA ALA A 11 22.35 86.00 -66.20
C ALA A 11 22.90 84.96 -65.21
N SER A 12 23.71 85.37 -64.24
CA SER A 12 24.23 84.48 -63.20
C SER A 12 23.12 83.91 -62.32
N ILE A 13 22.13 84.74 -61.93
CA ILE A 13 20.96 84.30 -61.18
C ILE A 13 20.14 83.30 -62.01
N ALA A 14 19.93 83.57 -63.29
CA ALA A 14 19.17 82.66 -64.16
C ALA A 14 19.84 81.28 -64.29
N VAL A 15 21.17 81.22 -64.32
CA VAL A 15 21.92 79.95 -64.31
C VAL A 15 21.73 79.22 -62.98
N VAL A 16 21.90 79.91 -61.84
CA VAL A 16 21.72 79.31 -60.50
C VAL A 16 20.28 78.82 -60.29
N VAL A 17 19.28 79.58 -60.73
CA VAL A 17 17.86 79.18 -60.67
C VAL A 17 17.60 77.93 -61.52
N LYS A 18 18.23 77.82 -62.69
CA LYS A 18 18.10 76.64 -63.55
C LYS A 18 18.77 75.41 -62.96
N GLU A 19 19.97 75.57 -62.39
CA GLU A 19 20.70 74.48 -61.72
C GLU A 19 19.97 73.98 -60.47
N THR A 20 19.47 74.89 -59.63
CA THR A 20 18.69 74.54 -58.43
C THR A 20 17.37 73.84 -58.80
N ALA A 21 16.69 74.28 -59.86
CA ALA A 21 15.47 73.60 -60.34
C ALA A 21 15.74 72.17 -60.85
N LEU A 22 16.92 71.91 -61.43
CA LEU A 22 17.34 70.56 -61.84
C LEU A 22 17.64 69.67 -60.63
N LEU A 23 18.39 70.18 -59.66
CA LEU A 23 18.69 69.46 -58.41
C LEU A 23 17.42 69.11 -57.61
N LEU A 24 16.44 70.01 -57.57
CA LEU A 24 15.13 69.75 -56.96
C LEU A 24 14.39 68.60 -57.67
N LYS A 25 14.42 68.55 -59.00
CA LYS A 25 13.80 67.45 -59.76
C LYS A 25 14.48 66.11 -59.50
N GLU A 26 15.81 66.08 -59.51
CA GLU A 26 16.58 64.86 -59.21
C GLU A 26 16.30 64.36 -57.78
N SER A 27 16.30 65.27 -56.80
CA SER A 27 15.96 64.95 -55.41
C SER A 27 14.54 64.42 -55.25
N GLU A 28 13.57 64.97 -55.99
CA GLU A 28 12.20 64.46 -56.00
C GLU A 28 12.07 63.07 -56.63
N GLU A 29 12.83 62.78 -57.68
CA GLU A 29 12.87 61.47 -58.31
C GLU A 29 13.50 60.41 -57.39
N ASP A 30 14.58 60.75 -56.70
CA ASP A 30 15.22 59.85 -55.75
C ASP A 30 14.31 59.58 -54.54
N ARG A 31 13.63 60.61 -54.02
CA ARG A 31 12.61 60.43 -52.97
C ARG A 31 11.46 59.54 -53.42
N LYS A 32 11.04 59.62 -54.69
CA LYS A 32 10.00 58.72 -55.25
C LYS A 32 10.50 57.28 -55.38
N LYS A 33 11.75 57.06 -55.80
CA LYS A 33 12.37 55.73 -55.88
C LYS A 33 12.50 55.11 -54.50
N GLU A 34 12.97 55.87 -53.51
CA GLU A 34 13.13 55.40 -52.14
C GLU A 34 11.79 55.04 -51.49
N LYS A 35 10.75 55.86 -51.70
CA LYS A 35 9.39 55.52 -51.24
C LYS A 35 8.86 54.23 -51.84
N LYS A 36 9.05 54.00 -53.15
CA LYS A 36 8.64 52.75 -53.81
C LYS A 36 9.39 51.54 -53.26
N LYS A 37 10.70 51.66 -53.06
CA LYS A 37 11.53 50.61 -52.49
C LYS A 37 11.09 50.24 -51.07
N ASN A 38 10.84 51.24 -50.22
CA ASN A 38 10.35 51.02 -48.86
C ASN A 38 8.95 50.39 -48.83
N GLU A 39 8.07 50.75 -49.78
CA GLU A 39 6.74 50.15 -49.88
C GLU A 39 6.80 48.68 -50.32
N GLU A 40 7.64 48.34 -51.30
CA GLU A 40 7.88 46.96 -51.73
C GLU A 40 8.49 46.11 -50.62
N GLU A 41 9.47 46.64 -49.90
CA GLU A 41 10.11 45.94 -48.78
C GLU A 41 9.13 45.72 -47.62
N ARG A 42 8.25 46.68 -47.35
CA ARG A 42 7.18 46.55 -46.35
C ARG A 42 6.14 45.48 -46.76
N LYS A 43 5.78 45.41 -48.04
CA LYS A 43 4.87 44.36 -48.55
C LYS A 43 5.49 42.97 -48.39
N LYS A 44 6.75 42.78 -48.80
CA LYS A 44 7.46 41.50 -48.62
C LYS A 44 7.55 41.06 -47.16
N ARG A 45 7.88 42.00 -46.25
CA ARG A 45 7.95 41.69 -44.82
C ARG A 45 6.59 41.31 -44.24
N ASN A 46 5.51 41.94 -44.70
CA ASN A 46 4.15 41.58 -44.26
C ASN A 46 3.74 40.19 -44.78
N GLU A 47 4.00 39.89 -46.05
CA GLU A 47 3.73 38.56 -46.64
C GLU A 47 4.51 37.46 -45.90
N GLU A 48 5.79 37.69 -45.58
CA GLU A 48 6.61 36.74 -44.83
C GLU A 48 6.10 36.53 -43.39
N LEU A 49 5.63 37.60 -42.73
CA LEU A 49 5.02 37.50 -41.40
C LEU A 49 3.71 36.71 -41.43
N GLU A 50 2.86 36.94 -42.43
CA GLU A 50 1.62 36.17 -42.60
C GLU A 50 1.90 34.69 -42.85
N GLU A 51 2.90 34.35 -43.67
CA GLU A 51 3.28 32.96 -43.91
C GLU A 51 3.83 32.28 -42.65
N ARG A 52 4.62 33.01 -41.84
CA ARG A 52 5.14 32.50 -40.56
C ARG A 52 4.03 32.30 -39.53
N LEU A 53 3.09 33.24 -39.42
CA LEU A 53 1.93 33.11 -38.54
C LEU A 53 1.08 31.90 -38.91
N LYS A 54 0.87 31.67 -40.21
CA LYS A 54 0.09 30.52 -40.69
C LYS A 54 0.77 29.18 -40.36
N LYS A 55 2.09 29.08 -40.55
CA LYS A 55 2.86 27.88 -40.17
C LYS A 55 2.88 27.63 -38.67
N GLU A 56 2.98 28.70 -37.87
CA GLU A 56 2.95 28.60 -36.41
C GLU A 56 1.58 28.16 -35.89
N GLU A 57 0.50 28.69 -36.47
CA GLU A 57 -0.86 28.31 -36.13
C GLU A 57 -1.17 26.85 -36.51
N GLU A 58 -0.78 26.40 -37.71
CA GLU A 58 -0.91 25.00 -38.12
C GLU A 58 -0.13 24.06 -37.19
N ALA A 59 1.09 24.42 -36.80
CA ALA A 59 1.89 23.64 -35.85
C ALA A 59 1.25 23.59 -34.45
N ARG A 60 0.67 24.69 -34.00
CA ARG A 60 -0.04 24.76 -32.70
C ARG A 60 -1.28 23.86 -32.71
N VAL A 61 -2.10 23.94 -33.76
CA VAL A 61 -3.30 23.10 -33.90
C VAL A 61 -2.93 21.61 -33.92
N LYS A 62 -1.91 21.24 -34.69
CA LYS A 62 -1.44 19.85 -34.76
C LYS A 62 -0.95 19.33 -33.40
N ASN A 63 -0.19 20.13 -32.66
CA ASN A 63 0.28 19.77 -31.32
C ASN A 63 -0.87 19.67 -30.31
N GLU A 64 -1.89 20.53 -30.42
CA GLU A 64 -3.05 20.49 -29.54
C GLU A 64 -3.93 19.25 -29.79
N GLU A 65 -4.16 18.91 -31.06
CA GLU A 65 -4.87 17.67 -31.42
C GLU A 65 -4.12 16.42 -30.95
N GLU A 66 -2.80 16.38 -31.11
CA GLU A 66 -2.00 15.23 -30.66
C GLU A 66 -2.02 15.10 -29.13
N ARG A 67 -2.04 16.23 -28.42
CA ARG A 67 -2.16 16.25 -26.95
C ARG A 67 -3.54 15.76 -26.49
N LYS A 68 -4.62 16.13 -27.18
CA LYS A 68 -5.98 15.63 -26.88
C LYS A 68 -6.07 14.12 -27.07
N LYS A 69 -5.56 13.60 -28.19
CA LYS A 69 -5.53 12.15 -28.43
C LYS A 69 -4.75 11.37 -27.37
N ARG A 70 -3.58 11.87 -26.95
CA ARG A 70 -2.79 11.24 -25.88
C ARG A 70 -3.52 11.27 -24.54
N ASN A 71 -4.23 12.35 -24.23
CA ASN A 71 -5.02 12.44 -23.00
C ASN A 71 -6.21 11.46 -23.02
N GLU A 72 -6.94 11.38 -24.14
CA GLU A 72 -8.04 10.42 -24.30
C GLU A 72 -7.55 8.97 -24.18
N GLU A 73 -6.40 8.64 -24.78
CA GLU A 73 -5.79 7.30 -24.68
C GLU A 73 -5.36 6.97 -23.23
N LEU A 74 -4.81 7.94 -22.51
CA LEU A 74 -4.44 7.77 -21.10
C LEU A 74 -5.67 7.56 -20.21
N GLU A 75 -6.75 8.30 -20.42
CA GLU A 75 -8.00 8.10 -19.69
C GLU A 75 -8.60 6.72 -19.93
N GLU A 76 -8.59 6.23 -21.19
CA GLU A 76 -9.09 4.90 -21.51
C GLU A 76 -8.25 3.80 -20.86
N ARG A 77 -6.92 3.96 -20.83
CA ARG A 77 -6.01 3.03 -20.14
C ARG A 77 -6.23 3.02 -18.64
N LEU A 78 -6.39 4.19 -18.01
CA LEU A 78 -6.69 4.29 -16.58
C LEU A 78 -8.01 3.59 -16.24
N LYS A 79 -9.04 3.77 -17.07
CA LYS A 79 -10.34 3.13 -16.86
C LYS A 79 -10.26 1.60 -16.95
N LYS A 80 -9.53 1.08 -17.94
CA LYS A 80 -9.26 -0.38 -18.08
C LYS A 80 -8.46 -0.93 -16.90
N GLU A 81 -7.47 -0.20 -16.42
CA GLU A 81 -6.65 -0.60 -15.27
C GLU A 81 -7.46 -0.62 -13.98
N GLU A 82 -8.32 0.39 -13.78
CA GLU A 82 -9.21 0.47 -12.62
C GLU A 82 -10.25 -0.66 -12.61
N GLU A 83 -10.90 -0.95 -13.76
CA GLU A 83 -11.82 -2.08 -13.89
C GLU A 83 -11.14 -3.42 -13.61
N ALA A 84 -9.91 -3.62 -14.11
CA ALA A 84 -9.13 -4.83 -13.83
C ALA A 84 -8.77 -4.95 -12.34
N ARG A 85 -8.42 -3.83 -11.69
CA ARG A 85 -8.11 -3.81 -10.25
C ARG A 85 -9.33 -4.17 -9.40
N VAL A 86 -10.50 -3.58 -9.71
CA VAL A 86 -11.76 -3.86 -9.00
C VAL A 86 -12.13 -5.34 -9.15
N LYS A 87 -12.04 -5.88 -10.37
CA LYS A 87 -12.35 -7.30 -10.63
C LYS A 87 -11.43 -8.24 -9.85
N ASN A 88 -10.12 -7.96 -9.82
CA ASN A 88 -9.16 -8.74 -9.03
C ASN A 88 -9.41 -8.62 -7.52
N GLU A 89 -9.81 -7.44 -7.03
CA GLU A 89 -10.11 -7.22 -5.61
C GLU A 89 -11.38 -7.97 -5.18
N GLU A 90 -12.44 -7.95 -5.99
CA GLU A 90 -13.66 -8.73 -5.74
C GLU A 90 -13.39 -10.24 -5.75
N GLU A 91 -12.59 -10.73 -6.71
CA GLU A 91 -12.24 -12.15 -6.78
C GLU A 91 -11.42 -12.60 -5.55
N ARG A 92 -10.52 -11.73 -5.07
CA ARG A 92 -9.73 -11.97 -3.87
C ARG A 92 -10.61 -11.97 -2.61
N LYS A 93 -11.60 -11.08 -2.51
CA LYS A 93 -12.58 -11.09 -1.39
C LYS A 93 -13.37 -12.39 -1.37
N LYS A 94 -13.89 -12.84 -2.52
CA LYS A 94 -14.61 -14.12 -2.61
C LYS A 94 -13.75 -15.32 -2.20
N ARG A 95 -12.50 -15.38 -2.66
CA ARG A 95 -11.56 -16.46 -2.25
C ARG A 95 -11.29 -16.45 -0.74
N ASN A 96 -11.17 -15.27 -0.13
CA ASN A 96 -10.98 -15.16 1.31
C ASN A 96 -12.23 -15.59 2.09
N GLU A 97 -13.42 -15.16 1.67
CA GLU A 97 -14.68 -15.60 2.28
C GLU A 97 -14.86 -17.12 2.17
N GLU A 98 -14.54 -17.72 1.02
CA GLU A 98 -14.59 -19.17 0.82
C GLU A 98 -13.59 -19.92 1.72
N LEU A 99 -12.38 -19.39 1.89
CA LEU A 99 -11.37 -19.95 2.79
C LEU A 99 -11.80 -19.88 4.26
N GLU A 100 -12.39 -18.77 4.69
CA GLU A 100 -12.93 -18.64 6.05
C GLU A 100 -14.06 -19.64 6.30
N GLU A 101 -14.98 -19.82 5.35
CA GLU A 101 -16.06 -20.79 5.50
C GLU A 101 -15.54 -22.24 5.57
N ARG A 102 -14.50 -22.56 4.79
CA ARG A 102 -13.84 -23.87 4.83
C ARG A 102 -13.13 -24.12 6.17
N LEU A 103 -12.42 -23.12 6.69
CA LEU A 103 -11.77 -23.19 7.99
C LEU A 103 -12.78 -23.42 9.11
N LYS A 104 -13.92 -22.72 9.07
CA LYS A 104 -15.00 -22.89 10.05
C LYS A 104 -15.58 -24.30 10.03
N LYS A 105 -15.82 -24.87 8.84
CA LYS A 105 -16.29 -26.25 8.69
C LYS A 105 -15.25 -27.28 9.15
N GLU A 106 -13.98 -27.04 8.88
CA GLU A 106 -12.89 -27.91 9.32
C GLU A 106 -12.72 -27.88 10.85
N GLU A 107 -12.85 -26.72 11.46
CA GLU A 107 -12.78 -26.55 12.92
C GLU A 107 -13.96 -27.23 13.62
N GLU A 108 -15.20 -27.05 13.13
CA GLU A 108 -16.37 -27.79 13.64
C GLU A 108 -16.18 -29.32 13.51
N ALA A 109 -15.65 -29.79 12.38
CA ALA A 109 -15.38 -31.21 12.18
C ALA A 109 -14.26 -31.74 13.09
N ARG A 110 -13.30 -30.89 13.48
CA ARG A 110 -12.24 -31.23 14.43
C ARG A 110 -12.80 -31.31 15.86
N VAL A 111 -13.66 -30.37 16.25
CA VAL A 111 -14.33 -30.38 17.55
C VAL A 111 -15.17 -31.64 17.71
N LYS A 112 -16.02 -31.98 16.72
CA LYS A 112 -16.81 -33.22 16.76
C LYS A 112 -15.94 -34.48 16.86
N ARG A 113 -14.83 -34.55 16.11
CA ARG A 113 -13.89 -35.68 16.21
C ARG A 113 -13.23 -35.78 17.59
N ASN A 114 -12.91 -34.65 18.22
CA ASN A 114 -12.35 -34.63 19.57
C ASN A 114 -13.39 -35.05 20.61
N GLU A 115 -14.62 -34.57 20.52
CA GLU A 115 -15.72 -34.97 21.41
C GLU A 115 -16.01 -36.48 21.30
N GLU A 116 -16.09 -37.03 20.08
CA GLU A 116 -16.24 -38.47 19.87
C GLU A 116 -15.06 -39.28 20.43
N PHE A 117 -13.84 -38.73 20.32
CA PHE A 117 -12.65 -39.38 20.86
C PHE A 117 -12.66 -39.41 22.40
N GLU A 118 -13.03 -38.31 23.05
CA GLU A 118 -13.19 -38.25 24.51
C GLU A 118 -14.29 -39.20 25.00
N GLU A 119 -15.40 -39.31 24.28
CA GLU A 119 -16.50 -40.22 24.64
C GLU A 119 -16.06 -41.69 24.52
N ARG A 120 -15.26 -42.03 23.50
CA ARG A 120 -14.65 -43.36 23.36
C ARG A 120 -13.67 -43.64 24.50
N LEU A 121 -12.89 -42.65 24.91
CA LEU A 121 -11.93 -42.77 26.00
C LEU A 121 -12.65 -43.07 27.32
N LYS A 122 -13.73 -42.33 27.63
CA LYS A 122 -14.59 -42.60 28.80
C LYS A 122 -15.18 -44.00 28.78
N LYS A 123 -15.73 -44.45 27.65
CA LYS A 123 -16.29 -45.81 27.51
C LYS A 123 -15.23 -46.89 27.71
N GLN A 124 -14.01 -46.69 27.18
CA GLN A 124 -12.90 -47.61 27.35
C GLN A 124 -12.42 -47.66 28.81
N GLU A 125 -12.38 -46.52 29.49
CA GLU A 125 -11.97 -46.42 30.89
C GLU A 125 -13.00 -47.05 31.84
N GLU A 126 -14.30 -46.79 31.65
CA GLU A 126 -15.38 -47.45 32.39
C GLU A 126 -15.37 -48.97 32.18
N ALA A 127 -15.14 -49.45 30.96
CA ALA A 127 -15.01 -50.89 30.67
C ALA A 127 -13.79 -51.50 31.38
N ARG A 128 -12.67 -50.76 31.45
CA ARG A 128 -11.47 -51.21 32.15
C ARG A 128 -11.71 -51.31 33.66
N VAL A 129 -12.35 -50.30 34.25
CA VAL A 129 -12.69 -50.28 35.68
C VAL A 129 -13.64 -51.42 36.03
N LYS A 130 -14.70 -51.65 35.22
CA LYS A 130 -15.61 -52.78 35.42
C LYS A 130 -14.89 -54.13 35.37
N ASN A 131 -14.02 -54.34 34.37
CA ASN A 131 -13.25 -55.58 34.27
C ASN A 131 -12.28 -55.76 35.44
N GLU A 132 -11.69 -54.67 35.95
CA GLU A 132 -10.77 -54.71 37.08
C GLU A 132 -11.50 -55.02 38.41
N GLU A 133 -12.69 -54.45 38.63
CA GLU A 133 -13.55 -54.78 39.76
C GLU A 133 -14.06 -56.24 39.71
N GLU A 134 -14.49 -56.72 38.55
CA GLU A 134 -14.92 -58.12 38.38
C GLU A 134 -13.76 -59.09 38.67
N ARG A 135 -12.55 -58.73 38.24
CA ARG A 135 -11.35 -59.52 38.47
C ARG A 135 -10.93 -59.52 39.95
N LYS A 136 -11.09 -58.40 40.67
CA LYS A 136 -10.90 -58.35 42.13
C LYS A 136 -11.90 -59.23 42.86
N LYS A 137 -13.20 -59.15 42.52
CA LYS A 137 -14.23 -60.01 43.11
C LYS A 137 -13.97 -61.50 42.87
N ARG A 138 -13.59 -61.89 41.65
CA ARG A 138 -13.22 -63.30 41.36
C ARG A 138 -12.00 -63.76 42.14
N ASN A 139 -11.01 -62.89 42.34
CA ASN A 139 -9.84 -63.20 43.16
C ASN A 139 -10.20 -63.35 44.64
N GLU A 140 -11.02 -62.45 45.20
CA GLU A 140 -11.51 -62.55 46.58
C GLU A 140 -12.34 -63.83 46.79
N GLU A 141 -13.22 -64.17 45.83
CA GLU A 141 -14.01 -65.41 45.88
C GLU A 141 -13.14 -66.67 45.80
N LEU A 142 -12.09 -66.66 44.97
CA LEU A 142 -11.10 -67.75 44.91
C LEU A 142 -10.31 -67.91 46.21
N GLU A 143 -9.89 -66.80 46.84
CA GLU A 143 -9.22 -66.83 48.14
C GLU A 143 -10.13 -67.39 49.24
N GLU A 144 -11.40 -67.00 49.28
CA GLU A 144 -12.36 -67.52 50.25
C GLU A 144 -12.62 -69.02 50.05
N ARG A 145 -12.70 -69.48 48.80
CA ARG A 145 -12.83 -70.91 48.48
C ARG A 145 -11.60 -71.71 48.88
N LEU A 146 -10.40 -71.19 48.61
CA LEU A 146 -9.14 -71.81 49.04
C LEU A 146 -9.06 -71.93 50.56
N LYS A 147 -9.49 -70.89 51.29
CA LYS A 147 -9.51 -70.88 52.76
C LYS A 147 -10.48 -71.93 53.33
N LYS A 148 -11.68 -72.06 52.74
CA LYS A 148 -12.66 -73.10 53.11
C LYS A 148 -12.18 -74.51 52.78
N GLU A 149 -11.50 -74.69 51.64
CA GLU A 149 -10.93 -75.97 51.24
C GLU A 149 -9.77 -76.39 52.16
N GLU A 150 -8.91 -75.44 52.55
CA GLU A 150 -7.82 -75.68 53.49
C GLU A 150 -8.33 -76.01 54.91
N GLU A 151 -9.33 -75.29 55.42
CA GLU A 151 -10.00 -75.61 56.69
C GLU A 151 -10.65 -77.01 56.66
N ALA A 152 -11.32 -77.37 55.57
CA ALA A 152 -11.90 -78.70 55.40
C ALA A 152 -10.83 -79.79 55.35
N ARG A 153 -9.68 -79.52 54.71
CA ARG A 153 -8.55 -80.45 54.65
C ARG A 153 -7.93 -80.66 56.02
N VAL A 154 -7.69 -79.59 56.78
CA VAL A 154 -7.15 -79.66 58.16
C VAL A 154 -8.10 -80.44 59.07
N LYS A 155 -9.42 -80.16 58.99
CA LYS A 155 -10.42 -80.86 59.80
C LYS A 155 -10.51 -82.35 59.47
N ASN A 156 -10.45 -82.71 58.19
CA ASN A 156 -10.41 -84.10 57.75
C ASN A 156 -9.10 -84.80 58.16
N GLU A 157 -7.97 -84.09 58.14
CA GLU A 157 -6.67 -84.63 58.57
C GLU A 157 -6.60 -84.85 60.07
N GLU A 158 -7.17 -83.95 60.88
CA GLU A 158 -7.31 -84.11 62.33
C GLU A 158 -8.26 -85.27 62.70
N GLU A 159 -9.40 -85.40 62.04
CA GLU A 159 -10.29 -86.57 62.25
C GLU A 159 -9.60 -87.88 61.89
N ARG A 160 -8.80 -87.87 60.82
CA ARG A 160 -8.05 -89.05 60.38
C ARG A 160 -6.93 -89.42 61.36
N LYS A 161 -6.25 -88.43 61.96
CA LYS A 161 -5.29 -88.65 63.06
C LYS A 161 -5.96 -89.21 64.31
N LYS A 162 -7.10 -88.65 64.74
CA LYS A 162 -7.88 -89.18 65.87
C LYS A 162 -8.36 -90.62 65.64
N ARG A 163 -8.87 -90.93 64.44
CA ARG A 163 -9.27 -92.31 64.10
C ARG A 163 -8.07 -93.27 64.06
N ASN A 164 -6.91 -92.81 63.61
CA ASN A 164 -5.70 -93.63 63.64
C ASN A 164 -5.17 -93.86 65.07
N GLU A 165 -5.16 -92.82 65.92
CA GLU A 165 -4.80 -92.94 67.34
C GLU A 165 -5.78 -93.86 68.09
N GLU A 166 -7.08 -93.74 67.83
CA GLU A 166 -8.11 -94.61 68.40
C GLU A 166 -7.99 -96.07 67.91
N LEU A 167 -7.61 -96.29 66.64
CA LEU A 167 -7.31 -97.61 66.11
C LEU A 167 -6.03 -98.21 66.70
N GLU A 168 -4.98 -97.42 66.92
CA GLU A 168 -3.75 -97.88 67.58
C GLU A 168 -3.99 -98.23 69.06
N GLU A 169 -4.81 -97.46 69.77
CA GLU A 169 -5.16 -97.76 71.16
C GLU A 169 -6.05 -99.00 71.28
N ARG A 170 -6.97 -99.21 70.31
CA ARG A 170 -7.77 -100.44 70.21
C ARG A 170 -6.92 -101.65 69.83
N LEU A 171 -5.95 -101.50 68.91
CA LEU A 171 -5.02 -102.57 68.55
C LEU A 171 -4.11 -102.97 69.73
N LYS A 172 -3.63 -102.01 70.53
CA LYS A 172 -2.87 -102.31 71.76
C LYS A 172 -3.70 -103.07 72.80
N LYS A 173 -4.95 -102.64 73.03
CA LYS A 173 -5.87 -103.32 73.97
C LYS A 173 -6.31 -104.69 73.46
N GLU A 174 -6.46 -104.87 72.14
CA GLU A 174 -6.78 -106.17 71.53
C GLU A 174 -5.57 -107.12 71.49
N GLU A 175 -4.35 -106.62 71.35
CA GLU A 175 -3.12 -107.41 71.39
C GLU A 175 -2.75 -107.86 72.82
N GLU A 176 -2.93 -107.00 73.83
CA GLU A 176 -2.80 -107.39 75.26
C GLU A 176 -3.89 -108.38 75.68
N ALA A 177 -5.15 -108.18 75.27
CA ALA A 177 -6.23 -109.12 75.54
C ALA A 177 -6.06 -110.46 74.81
N ARG A 178 -5.55 -110.45 73.56
CA ARG A 178 -5.23 -111.69 72.83
C ARG A 178 -4.07 -112.46 73.46
N ASN A 179 -3.08 -111.81 74.05
CA ASN A 179 -1.94 -112.51 74.65
C ASN A 179 -2.27 -113.18 76.00
N GLU A 180 -3.21 -112.62 76.77
CA GLU A 180 -3.73 -113.24 78.00
C GLU A 180 -4.78 -114.33 77.69
N GLU A 181 -5.69 -114.09 76.73
CA GLU A 181 -6.76 -115.06 76.38
C GLU A 181 -6.23 -116.26 75.56
N PHE A 182 -5.16 -116.09 74.77
CA PHE A 182 -4.51 -117.19 74.01
C PHE A 182 -3.76 -118.18 74.90
N ASN A 183 -3.16 -117.74 76.01
CA ASN A 183 -2.48 -118.62 76.96
C ASN A 183 -3.45 -119.40 77.87
N GLU A 184 -4.69 -118.93 78.02
CA GLU A 184 -5.72 -119.62 78.82
C GLU A 184 -6.67 -120.50 77.96
N ARG A 185 -6.94 -120.13 76.69
CA ARG A 185 -7.76 -120.95 75.75
C ARG A 185 -7.04 -122.20 75.22
N LEU A 186 -5.72 -122.29 75.31
CA LEU A 186 -4.97 -123.49 74.88
C LEU A 186 -5.14 -124.68 75.82
N ARG A 187 -5.77 -124.52 77.00
CA ARG A 187 -5.99 -125.60 77.99
C ARG A 187 -7.41 -126.14 78.11
N LYS A 188 -8.43 -125.57 77.45
CA LYS A 188 -9.84 -125.98 77.64
C LYS A 188 -10.73 -126.05 76.38
N SER A 189 -10.21 -125.83 75.18
CA SER A 189 -11.02 -125.78 73.95
C SER A 189 -10.86 -126.99 73.03
N HIS A 190 -10.82 -128.21 73.57
CA HIS A 190 -10.90 -129.45 72.77
C HIS A 190 -12.12 -130.32 73.08
N GLU A 191 -13.04 -129.87 73.95
CA GLU A 191 -14.23 -130.67 74.32
C GLU A 191 -15.59 -130.04 74.01
N GLU A 192 -15.68 -128.82 73.47
CA GLU A 192 -16.98 -128.14 73.27
C GLU A 192 -17.22 -127.53 71.86
N PHE A 193 -16.58 -128.05 70.80
CA PHE A 193 -16.90 -127.62 69.42
C PHE A 193 -17.77 -128.63 68.64
N ASN A 194 -18.08 -129.81 69.19
CA ASN A 194 -18.94 -130.81 68.53
C ASN A 194 -20.46 -130.61 68.74
N GLU A 195 -20.90 -129.50 69.35
CA GLU A 195 -22.33 -129.14 69.42
C GLU A 195 -22.75 -127.90 68.63
N ARG A 196 -21.81 -127.15 68.03
CA ARG A 196 -22.14 -125.97 67.20
C ARG A 196 -22.28 -126.24 65.71
N LEU A 197 -22.05 -127.48 65.28
CA LEU A 197 -22.23 -127.92 63.88
C LEU A 197 -23.68 -128.31 63.51
N LYS A 198 -24.68 -127.87 64.31
CA LYS A 198 -26.12 -128.12 64.06
C LYS A 198 -26.98 -126.85 63.94
N LYS A 199 -26.39 -125.65 63.95
CA LYS A 199 -27.15 -124.38 63.80
C LYS A 199 -26.46 -123.33 62.91
N GLU A 200 -25.69 -123.76 61.91
CA GLU A 200 -25.11 -122.88 60.89
C GLU A 200 -25.50 -123.31 59.47
N GLU A 201 -26.78 -123.69 59.29
CA GLU A 201 -27.35 -123.98 57.97
C GLU A 201 -28.65 -123.22 57.69
N GLU A 202 -29.24 -122.53 58.67
CA GLU A 202 -30.51 -121.80 58.51
C GLU A 202 -30.38 -120.29 58.25
N ALA A 203 -29.17 -119.76 58.05
CA ALA A 203 -28.94 -118.34 57.73
C ALA A 203 -28.36 -118.08 56.32
N ARG A 204 -28.19 -119.12 55.48
CA ARG A 204 -27.60 -118.98 54.13
C ARG A 204 -28.59 -118.86 52.95
N VAL A 205 -29.90 -118.70 53.18
CA VAL A 205 -30.88 -118.66 52.08
C VAL A 205 -31.61 -117.32 51.90
N LYS A 206 -31.42 -116.31 52.78
CA LYS A 206 -32.04 -114.97 52.60
C LYS A 206 -31.13 -113.87 52.05
N ASN A 207 -29.83 -114.12 51.85
CA ASN A 207 -28.84 -113.08 51.52
C ASN A 207 -28.14 -113.24 50.16
N GLU A 208 -28.58 -114.20 49.32
CA GLU A 208 -27.97 -114.47 48.00
C GLU A 208 -28.77 -113.85 46.84
N GLU A 209 -30.10 -113.76 46.93
CA GLU A 209 -30.94 -113.11 45.92
C GLU A 209 -30.87 -111.58 45.99
N GLU A 210 -30.83 -110.97 47.17
CA GLU A 210 -30.63 -109.51 47.33
C GLU A 210 -29.23 -109.05 46.87
N ARG A 211 -28.24 -109.94 46.96
CA ARG A 211 -26.88 -109.66 46.51
C ARG A 211 -26.76 -109.77 44.99
N LYS A 212 -27.48 -110.69 44.34
CA LYS A 212 -27.57 -110.77 42.87
C LYS A 212 -28.32 -109.58 42.27
N LYS A 213 -29.47 -109.18 42.83
CA LYS A 213 -30.22 -108.00 42.35
C LYS A 213 -29.42 -106.70 42.49
N ARG A 214 -28.78 -106.45 43.63
CA ARG A 214 -27.93 -105.25 43.80
C ARG A 214 -26.73 -105.24 42.85
N ASN A 215 -26.17 -106.40 42.52
CA ASN A 215 -25.03 -106.49 41.62
C ASN A 215 -25.43 -106.30 40.15
N GLU A 216 -26.60 -106.83 39.73
CA GLU A 216 -27.18 -106.55 38.41
C GLU A 216 -27.56 -105.07 38.27
N GLU A 217 -28.18 -104.48 39.28
CA GLU A 217 -28.58 -103.06 39.26
C GLU A 217 -27.37 -102.11 39.27
N PHE A 218 -26.31 -102.46 40.00
CA PHE A 218 -25.03 -101.72 39.99
C PHE A 218 -24.33 -101.82 38.63
N ASN A 219 -24.28 -103.02 38.03
CA ASN A 219 -23.68 -103.21 36.71
C ASN A 219 -24.46 -102.50 35.60
N GLU A 220 -25.78 -102.44 35.69
CA GLU A 220 -26.61 -101.71 34.73
C GLU A 220 -26.41 -100.19 34.85
N ARG A 221 -26.30 -99.65 36.07
CA ARG A 221 -25.96 -98.24 36.30
C ARG A 221 -24.56 -97.90 35.81
N LEU A 222 -23.59 -98.81 36.03
CA LEU A 222 -22.21 -98.63 35.55
C LEU A 222 -22.17 -98.58 34.02
N ARG A 223 -22.94 -99.46 33.35
CA ARG A 223 -23.03 -99.51 31.89
C ARG A 223 -23.68 -98.24 31.32
N LYS A 224 -24.79 -97.77 31.90
CA LYS A 224 -25.44 -96.51 31.49
C LYS A 224 -24.52 -95.31 31.69
N SER A 225 -23.83 -95.23 32.83
CA SER A 225 -22.86 -94.16 33.10
C SER A 225 -21.68 -94.18 32.13
N HIS A 226 -21.19 -95.36 31.75
CA HIS A 226 -20.11 -95.50 30.77
C HIS A 226 -20.56 -95.14 29.34
N GLU A 227 -21.79 -95.53 28.96
CA GLU A 227 -22.39 -95.13 27.68
C GLU A 227 -22.62 -93.61 27.60
N GLU A 228 -23.14 -92.98 28.66
CA GLU A 228 -23.31 -91.53 28.76
C GLU A 228 -21.96 -90.77 28.72
N PHE A 229 -20.94 -91.28 29.41
CA PHE A 229 -19.60 -90.70 29.38
C PHE A 229 -18.98 -90.78 27.98
N ASN A 230 -19.10 -91.92 27.29
CA ASN A 230 -18.60 -92.10 25.94
C ASN A 230 -19.36 -91.23 24.92
N GLU A 231 -20.67 -91.02 25.09
CA GLU A 231 -21.42 -90.06 24.26
C GLU A 231 -20.95 -88.61 24.47
N ARG A 232 -20.71 -88.20 25.72
CA ARG A 232 -20.20 -86.86 26.01
C ARG A 232 -18.80 -86.66 25.42
N LEU A 233 -17.94 -87.67 25.52
CA LEU A 233 -16.59 -87.63 24.97
C LEU A 233 -16.61 -87.46 23.45
N LYS A 234 -17.48 -88.20 22.74
CA LYS A 234 -17.68 -88.05 21.28
C LYS A 234 -18.18 -86.66 20.91
N LYS A 235 -19.18 -86.12 21.62
CA LYS A 235 -19.72 -84.78 21.36
C LYS A 235 -18.68 -83.68 21.62
N GLU A 236 -17.87 -83.83 22.66
CA GLU A 236 -16.78 -82.90 22.99
C GLU A 236 -15.65 -82.94 21.96
N GLU A 237 -15.27 -84.14 21.50
CA GLU A 237 -14.25 -84.33 20.48
C GLU A 237 -14.71 -83.80 19.11
N GLU A 238 -15.96 -84.06 18.70
CA GLU A 238 -16.56 -83.48 17.49
C GLU A 238 -16.62 -81.95 17.55
N ALA A 239 -17.00 -81.37 18.70
CA ALA A 239 -17.02 -79.92 18.90
C ALA A 239 -15.60 -79.31 18.85
N ARG A 240 -14.60 -79.99 19.41
CA ARG A 240 -13.20 -79.55 19.35
C ARG A 240 -12.67 -79.55 17.92
N VAL A 241 -12.92 -80.62 17.17
CA VAL A 241 -12.51 -80.72 15.75
C VAL A 241 -13.16 -79.63 14.92
N LYS A 242 -14.46 -79.39 15.08
CA LYS A 242 -15.18 -78.34 14.36
C LYS A 242 -14.66 -76.93 14.69
N ASN A 243 -14.39 -76.66 15.97
CA ASN A 243 -13.78 -75.38 16.39
C ASN A 243 -12.36 -75.20 15.86
N GLU A 244 -11.56 -76.27 15.80
CA GLU A 244 -10.20 -76.22 15.26
C GLU A 244 -10.19 -75.96 13.75
N GLU A 245 -11.10 -76.60 12.99
CA GLU A 245 -11.28 -76.34 11.56
C GLU A 245 -11.75 -74.91 11.28
N GLU A 246 -12.70 -74.39 12.05
CA GLU A 246 -13.13 -72.99 11.91
C GLU A 246 -11.99 -72.01 12.23
N ARG A 247 -11.16 -72.32 13.23
CA ARG A 247 -10.00 -71.48 13.57
C ARG A 247 -8.94 -71.49 12.47
N LYS A 248 -8.70 -72.64 11.84
CA LYS A 248 -7.79 -72.74 10.68
C LYS A 248 -8.29 -71.92 9.51
N LYS A 249 -9.58 -72.03 9.15
CA LYS A 249 -10.18 -71.21 8.08
C LYS A 249 -10.09 -69.71 8.35
N ARG A 250 -10.37 -69.26 9.58
CA ARG A 250 -10.25 -67.85 9.94
C ARG A 250 -8.80 -67.35 9.88
N ASN A 251 -7.83 -68.18 10.28
CA ASN A 251 -6.42 -67.82 10.19
C ASN A 251 -5.96 -67.73 8.72
N GLU A 252 -6.36 -68.67 7.87
CA GLU A 252 -6.07 -68.65 6.43
C GLU A 252 -6.69 -67.40 5.76
N GLU A 253 -7.93 -67.04 6.11
CA GLU A 253 -8.59 -65.83 5.60
C GLU A 253 -7.87 -64.55 6.05
N LEU A 254 -7.44 -64.48 7.32
CA LEU A 254 -6.67 -63.34 7.83
C LEU A 254 -5.31 -63.19 7.14
N GLU A 255 -4.60 -64.30 6.90
CA GLU A 255 -3.34 -64.27 6.15
C GLU A 255 -3.52 -63.81 4.71
N GLU A 256 -4.60 -64.22 4.04
CA GLU A 256 -4.90 -63.77 2.68
C GLU A 256 -5.24 -62.28 2.64
N ARG A 257 -6.00 -61.78 3.62
CA ARG A 257 -6.31 -60.35 3.76
C ARG A 257 -5.06 -59.51 4.03
N LEU A 258 -4.18 -59.97 4.91
CA LEU A 258 -2.90 -59.30 5.20
C LEU A 258 -2.01 -59.22 3.95
N LYS A 259 -1.92 -60.30 3.17
CA LYS A 259 -1.17 -60.30 1.90
C LYS A 259 -1.74 -59.28 0.90
N LYS A 260 -3.07 -59.23 0.75
CA LYS A 260 -3.72 -58.23 -0.12
C LYS A 260 -3.48 -56.80 0.35
N GLU A 261 -3.58 -56.55 1.65
CA GLU A 261 -3.34 -55.23 2.23
C GLU A 261 -1.88 -54.78 2.08
N GLU A 262 -0.91 -55.69 2.25
CA GLU A 262 0.51 -55.41 2.00
C GLU A 262 0.79 -55.11 0.52
N GLU A 263 0.21 -55.87 -0.41
CA GLU A 263 0.34 -55.58 -1.84
C GLU A 263 -0.27 -54.23 -2.23
N GLU A 264 -1.43 -53.88 -1.70
CA GLU A 264 -2.04 -52.57 -1.92
C GLU A 264 -1.22 -51.44 -1.29
N ARG A 265 -0.64 -51.65 -0.11
CA ARG A 265 0.27 -50.67 0.51
C ARG A 265 1.52 -50.48 -0.34
N LYS A 266 2.07 -51.56 -0.89
CA LYS A 266 3.24 -51.50 -1.76
C LYS A 266 2.95 -50.71 -3.04
N LYS A 267 1.82 -51.00 -3.71
CA LYS A 267 1.37 -50.24 -4.89
C LYS A 267 1.17 -48.75 -4.58
N ARG A 268 0.52 -48.42 -3.46
CA ARG A 268 0.32 -47.02 -3.03
C ARG A 268 1.65 -46.31 -2.76
N ASN A 269 2.61 -46.99 -2.14
CA ASN A 269 3.92 -46.41 -1.90
C ASN A 269 4.69 -46.17 -3.20
N GLU A 270 4.67 -47.13 -4.13
CA GLU A 270 5.29 -46.97 -5.46
C GLU A 270 4.66 -45.80 -6.25
N GLU A 271 3.34 -45.65 -6.22
CA GLU A 271 2.63 -44.53 -6.86
C GLU A 271 2.98 -43.18 -6.21
N LEU A 272 3.08 -43.12 -4.88
CA LEU A 272 3.50 -41.91 -4.16
C LEU A 272 4.93 -41.51 -4.51
N GLU A 273 5.86 -42.47 -4.59
CA GLU A 273 7.24 -42.20 -4.99
C GLU A 273 7.32 -41.67 -6.43
N GLU A 274 6.52 -42.22 -7.36
CA GLU A 274 6.49 -41.72 -8.74
C GLU A 274 5.93 -40.30 -8.81
N ARG A 275 4.88 -39.99 -8.04
CA ARG A 275 4.31 -38.64 -7.96
C ARG A 275 5.30 -37.64 -7.38
N LEU A 276 6.02 -38.02 -6.32
CA LEU A 276 7.06 -37.17 -5.71
C LEU A 276 8.19 -36.88 -6.69
N LYS A 277 8.65 -37.88 -7.44
CA LYS A 277 9.68 -37.69 -8.49
C LYS A 277 9.21 -36.71 -9.57
N LYS A 278 7.98 -36.85 -10.07
CA LYS A 278 7.41 -35.94 -11.06
C LYS A 278 7.29 -34.52 -10.52
N GLU A 279 6.80 -34.35 -9.30
CA GLU A 279 6.68 -33.04 -8.66
C GLU A 279 8.04 -32.37 -8.44
N GLU A 280 9.06 -33.14 -8.06
CA GLU A 280 10.42 -32.64 -7.89
C GLU A 280 11.04 -32.19 -9.22
N GLU A 281 10.85 -32.96 -10.30
CA GLU A 281 11.29 -32.58 -11.65
C GLU A 281 10.58 -31.31 -12.15
N GLU A 282 9.27 -31.19 -11.93
CA GLU A 282 8.52 -29.98 -12.28
C GLU A 282 8.96 -28.77 -11.45
N ARG A 283 9.26 -28.96 -10.17
CA ARG A 283 9.81 -27.90 -9.32
C ARG A 283 11.18 -27.45 -9.83
N LYS A 284 12.03 -28.39 -10.23
CA LYS A 284 13.35 -28.08 -10.79
C LYS A 284 13.24 -27.28 -12.08
N LYS A 285 12.38 -27.70 -13.02
CA LYS A 285 12.10 -26.95 -14.26
C LYS A 285 11.58 -25.54 -13.99
N ARG A 286 10.62 -25.39 -13.07
CA ARG A 286 10.11 -24.07 -12.66
C ARG A 286 11.18 -23.17 -12.07
N ASN A 287 12.07 -23.72 -11.24
CA ASN A 287 13.18 -22.95 -10.67
C ASN A 287 14.18 -22.50 -11.73
N GLU A 288 14.55 -23.39 -12.65
CA GLU A 288 15.44 -23.06 -13.78
C GLU A 288 14.84 -21.96 -14.67
N GLU A 289 13.54 -22.05 -14.98
CA GLU A 289 12.83 -21.02 -15.75
C GLU A 289 12.76 -19.66 -15.01
N LEU A 290 12.51 -19.68 -13.70
CA LEU A 290 12.52 -18.47 -12.87
C LEU A 290 13.90 -17.81 -12.85
N GLU A 291 14.97 -18.59 -12.70
CA GLU A 291 16.34 -18.05 -12.76
C GLU A 291 16.66 -17.41 -14.11
N GLU A 292 16.22 -18.03 -15.22
CA GLU A 292 16.42 -17.45 -16.55
C GLU A 292 15.64 -16.14 -16.74
N ARG A 293 14.40 -16.09 -16.24
CA ARG A 293 13.57 -14.88 -16.26
C ARG A 293 14.19 -13.75 -15.43
N LEU A 294 14.71 -14.07 -14.24
CA LEU A 294 15.37 -13.10 -13.38
C LEU A 294 16.63 -12.51 -14.04
N LYS A 295 17.43 -13.35 -14.71
CA LYS A 295 18.61 -12.87 -15.46
C LYS A 295 18.22 -11.93 -16.59
N LYS A 296 17.18 -12.28 -17.37
CA LYS A 296 16.67 -11.42 -18.45
C LYS A 296 16.15 -10.08 -17.92
N GLU A 297 15.40 -10.10 -16.82
CA GLU A 297 14.88 -8.89 -16.18
C GLU A 297 16.02 -8.01 -15.65
N GLU A 298 17.06 -8.60 -15.06
CA GLU A 298 18.22 -7.86 -14.57
C GLU A 298 19.01 -7.20 -15.72
N GLU A 299 19.21 -7.91 -16.83
CA GLU A 299 19.84 -7.34 -18.03
C GLU A 299 19.03 -6.20 -18.64
N GLU A 300 17.70 -6.34 -18.71
CA GLU A 300 16.81 -5.30 -19.20
C GLU A 300 16.82 -4.07 -18.28
N ARG A 301 16.81 -4.28 -16.96
CA ARG A 301 16.95 -3.20 -15.97
C ARG A 301 18.27 -2.44 -16.15
N LYS A 302 19.39 -3.13 -16.35
CA LYS A 302 20.70 -2.50 -16.59
C LYS A 302 20.70 -1.66 -17.87
N LYS A 303 20.15 -2.18 -18.97
CA LYS A 303 20.02 -1.44 -20.24
C LYS A 303 19.16 -0.18 -20.06
N ASN A 304 18.01 -0.32 -19.40
CA ASN A 304 17.11 0.80 -19.13
C ASN A 304 17.76 1.86 -18.23
N GLU A 305 18.56 1.46 -17.24
CA GLU A 305 19.28 2.38 -16.37
C GLU A 305 20.37 3.15 -17.14
N GLU A 306 21.14 2.47 -17.99
CA GLU A 306 22.14 3.12 -18.85
C GLU A 306 21.50 4.11 -19.83
N GLU A 307 20.38 3.74 -20.45
CA GLU A 307 19.63 4.64 -21.34
C GLU A 307 19.05 5.85 -20.61
N ARG A 308 18.62 5.68 -19.35
CA ARG A 308 18.18 6.80 -18.50
C ARG A 308 19.35 7.75 -18.21
N LYS A 309 20.50 7.23 -17.79
CA LYS A 309 21.70 8.05 -17.54
C LYS A 309 22.11 8.87 -18.77
N LYS A 310 22.12 8.24 -19.96
CA LYS A 310 22.41 8.96 -21.22
C LYS A 310 21.39 10.06 -21.51
N ARG A 311 20.10 9.81 -21.29
CA ARG A 311 19.05 10.83 -21.45
C ARG A 311 19.19 11.97 -20.46
N ASP A 312 19.50 11.66 -19.20
CA ASP A 312 19.68 12.68 -18.15
C ASP A 312 20.90 13.56 -18.45
N GLU A 313 22.00 12.97 -18.90
CA GLU A 313 23.18 13.69 -19.38
C GLU A 313 22.86 14.59 -20.58
N GLU A 314 22.11 14.08 -21.56
CA GLU A 314 21.68 14.86 -22.74
C GLU A 314 20.78 16.04 -22.35
N VAL A 315 19.81 15.81 -21.46
CA VAL A 315 18.92 16.86 -20.94
C VAL A 315 19.73 17.91 -20.18
N SER A 316 20.67 17.50 -19.33
CA SER A 316 21.54 18.41 -18.59
C SER A 316 22.40 19.27 -19.54
N ALA A 317 22.97 18.65 -20.59
CA ALA A 317 23.75 19.37 -21.59
C ALA A 317 22.92 20.39 -22.37
N LYS A 318 21.69 20.00 -22.78
CA LYS A 318 20.74 20.91 -23.45
C LYS A 318 20.34 22.07 -22.55
N PHE A 319 20.08 21.81 -21.27
CA PHE A 319 19.70 22.84 -20.31
C PHE A 319 20.84 23.85 -20.11
N LYS A 320 22.08 23.38 -19.96
CA LYS A 320 23.26 24.25 -19.87
C LYS A 320 23.42 25.12 -21.12
N ALA A 321 23.34 24.53 -22.30
CA ALA A 321 23.44 25.27 -23.56
C ALA A 321 22.31 26.29 -23.76
N LEU A 322 21.11 26.01 -23.24
CA LEU A 322 19.99 26.95 -23.26
C LEU A 322 20.24 28.13 -22.30
N SER A 323 20.76 27.85 -21.10
CA SER A 323 21.10 28.87 -20.10
C SER A 323 22.13 29.86 -20.66
N GLU A 324 23.21 29.36 -21.27
CA GLU A 324 24.26 30.18 -21.89
C GLU A 324 23.70 31.06 -23.01
N LYS A 325 22.75 30.55 -23.81
CA LYS A 325 22.06 31.35 -24.85
C LYS A 325 21.19 32.46 -24.26
N ILE A 326 20.50 32.20 -23.14
CA ILE A 326 19.67 33.20 -22.47
C ILE A 326 20.55 34.33 -21.92
N GLU A 327 21.67 33.99 -21.29
CA GLU A 327 22.64 34.97 -20.78
C GLU A 327 23.19 35.85 -21.91
N ALA A 328 23.64 35.24 -23.02
CA ALA A 328 24.15 35.99 -24.17
C ALA A 328 23.09 36.93 -24.79
N LEU A 329 21.84 36.49 -24.88
CA LEU A 329 20.74 37.34 -25.36
C LEU A 329 20.44 38.49 -24.40
N SER A 330 20.52 38.26 -23.09
CA SER A 330 20.32 39.29 -22.06
C SER A 330 21.40 40.36 -22.13
N GLU A 331 22.66 39.97 -22.31
CA GLU A 331 23.79 40.91 -22.48
C GLU A 331 23.62 41.74 -23.75
N ALA A 332 23.35 41.11 -24.89
CA ALA A 332 23.15 41.81 -26.16
C ALA A 332 21.97 42.79 -26.12
N LEU A 333 20.89 42.44 -25.41
CA LEU A 333 19.76 43.35 -25.21
C LEU A 333 20.16 44.57 -24.38
N SER A 334 20.97 44.36 -23.33
CA SER A 334 21.43 45.42 -22.44
C SER A 334 22.31 46.43 -23.18
N GLU A 335 23.26 45.96 -23.98
CA GLU A 335 24.11 46.82 -24.83
C GLU A 335 23.27 47.65 -25.81
N LYS A 336 22.26 47.03 -26.42
CA LYS A 336 21.37 47.72 -27.36
C LYS A 336 20.55 48.80 -26.66
N ILE A 337 20.06 48.54 -25.45
CA ILE A 337 19.37 49.53 -24.62
C ILE A 337 20.28 50.72 -24.32
N GLU A 338 21.54 50.48 -23.92
CA GLU A 338 22.50 51.56 -23.67
C GLU A 338 22.78 52.40 -24.92
N SER A 339 22.96 51.74 -26.07
CA SER A 339 23.19 52.42 -27.35
C SER A 339 22.02 53.34 -27.73
N LEU A 340 20.78 52.89 -27.50
CA LEU A 340 19.58 53.67 -27.72
C LEU A 340 19.51 54.88 -26.77
N TRP A 341 19.85 54.72 -25.49
CA TRP A 341 19.92 55.83 -24.55
C TRP A 341 20.92 56.90 -24.96
N VAL A 342 22.09 56.51 -25.46
CA VAL A 342 23.10 57.45 -25.98
C VAL A 342 22.55 58.20 -27.19
N GLN A 343 21.83 57.54 -28.10
CA GLN A 343 21.19 58.19 -29.24
C GLN A 343 20.10 59.17 -28.79
N ILE A 344 19.24 58.78 -27.85
CA ILE A 344 18.21 59.66 -27.28
C ILE A 344 18.84 60.93 -26.71
N ARG A 345 19.88 60.83 -25.88
CA ARG A 345 20.57 62.00 -25.31
C ARG A 345 21.20 62.90 -26.36
N LYS A 346 21.77 62.33 -27.43
CA LYS A 346 22.31 63.11 -28.55
C LYS A 346 21.19 63.87 -29.27
N THR A 347 20.06 63.22 -29.51
CA THR A 347 18.88 63.86 -30.11
C THR A 347 18.34 64.97 -29.22
N GLU A 348 18.19 64.73 -27.92
CA GLU A 348 17.79 65.76 -26.94
C GLU A 348 18.75 66.97 -26.98
N SER A 349 20.06 66.73 -27.00
CA SER A 349 21.08 67.78 -27.09
C SER A 349 20.98 68.58 -28.39
N MET A 350 20.73 67.91 -29.53
CA MET A 350 20.53 68.57 -30.82
C MET A 350 19.25 69.41 -30.81
N MET A 351 18.14 68.88 -30.30
CA MET A 351 16.86 69.61 -30.22
C MET A 351 17.00 70.88 -29.37
N ASN A 352 17.71 70.82 -28.24
CA ASN A 352 18.01 71.98 -27.42
C ASN A 352 18.87 73.05 -28.17
N ARG A 353 19.81 72.63 -29.03
CA ARG A 353 20.62 73.57 -29.86
C ARG A 353 19.83 74.26 -30.97
N PHE A 354 18.73 73.67 -31.43
CA PHE A 354 17.84 74.26 -32.43
C PHE A 354 16.76 75.18 -31.83
N GLY A 355 16.86 75.55 -30.55
CA GLY A 355 15.93 76.47 -29.91
C GLY A 355 14.60 75.84 -29.50
N PHE A 356 14.46 74.51 -29.62
CA PHE A 356 13.36 73.78 -28.98
C PHE A 356 13.71 73.64 -27.49
N ASN A 357 13.39 74.66 -26.70
CA ASN A 357 13.55 74.60 -25.26
C ASN A 357 12.44 73.72 -24.68
N VAL A 358 12.69 72.43 -24.54
CA VAL A 358 11.66 71.47 -24.12
C VAL A 358 11.10 71.80 -22.72
N GLY A 359 11.85 72.54 -21.90
CA GLY A 359 11.38 73.08 -20.61
C GLY A 359 10.27 74.13 -20.72
N SER A 360 10.37 75.08 -21.68
CA SER A 360 9.35 76.13 -21.81
C SER A 360 8.01 75.59 -22.32
N GLY A 361 8.04 74.52 -23.12
CA GLY A 361 6.83 73.82 -23.58
C GLY A 361 6.10 73.08 -22.45
N VAL A 362 6.82 72.61 -21.42
CA VAL A 362 6.23 71.93 -20.26
C VAL A 362 5.45 72.92 -19.42
N GLU A 363 6.07 74.03 -19.03
CA GLU A 363 5.41 75.11 -18.29
C GLU A 363 4.20 75.66 -19.04
N GLU A 364 4.33 75.88 -20.35
CA GLU A 364 3.24 76.37 -21.20
C GLU A 364 2.08 75.36 -21.29
N TYR A 365 2.37 74.06 -21.41
CA TYR A 365 1.34 73.01 -21.40
C TYR A 365 0.56 72.98 -20.08
N PHE A 366 1.26 72.95 -18.94
CA PHE A 366 0.60 72.87 -17.64
C PHE A 366 -0.13 74.17 -17.31
N TYR A 367 0.44 75.34 -17.63
CA TYR A 367 -0.26 76.62 -17.43
C TYR A 367 -1.55 76.70 -18.25
N ASN A 368 -1.51 76.39 -19.55
CA ASN A 368 -2.69 76.46 -20.40
C ASN A 368 -3.75 75.45 -19.97
N THR A 369 -3.34 74.23 -19.61
CA THR A 369 -4.24 73.19 -19.11
C THR A 369 -4.91 73.60 -17.81
N LEU A 370 -4.14 74.08 -16.83
CA LEU A 370 -4.64 74.47 -15.51
C LEU A 370 -5.50 75.73 -15.56
N LYS A 371 -5.12 76.72 -16.39
CA LYS A 371 -5.92 77.93 -16.62
C LYS A 371 -7.26 77.63 -17.28
N SER A 372 -7.33 76.61 -18.14
CA SER A 372 -8.59 76.18 -18.76
C SER A 372 -9.47 75.42 -17.75
N ARG A 373 -8.87 74.54 -16.95
CA ARG A 373 -9.59 73.67 -16.00
C ARG A 373 -10.01 74.36 -14.71
N MET A 374 -9.27 75.38 -14.28
CA MET A 374 -9.43 76.12 -13.02
C MET A 374 -9.65 75.24 -11.78
N SER A 375 -9.14 74.00 -11.82
CA SER A 375 -9.26 73.05 -10.71
C SER A 375 -8.13 72.03 -10.66
N VAL A 376 -7.74 71.70 -9.42
CA VAL A 376 -6.71 70.71 -9.07
C VAL A 376 -7.19 69.99 -7.80
N ALA A 377 -7.09 68.67 -7.76
CA ALA A 377 -7.42 67.77 -6.66
C ALA A 377 -8.87 67.94 -6.18
N ASN A 378 -9.79 68.14 -7.13
CA ASN A 378 -11.20 68.50 -6.90
C ASN A 378 -11.42 69.84 -6.18
N ILE A 379 -10.39 70.70 -6.09
CA ILE A 379 -10.47 72.06 -5.55
C ILE A 379 -10.64 73.02 -6.74
N GLN A 380 -11.66 73.88 -6.68
CA GLN A 380 -11.91 74.92 -7.67
C GLN A 380 -11.17 76.20 -7.29
N PHE A 381 -10.52 76.84 -8.25
CA PHE A 381 -9.76 78.07 -8.06
C PHE A 381 -10.35 79.22 -8.88
N GLU A 382 -10.16 80.45 -8.41
CA GLU A 382 -10.67 81.66 -9.07
C GLU A 382 -9.59 82.36 -9.91
N TYR A 383 -8.32 82.19 -9.51
CA TYR A 383 -7.17 82.82 -10.16
C TYR A 383 -6.10 81.78 -10.50
N CYS A 384 -5.42 81.98 -11.62
CA CYS A 384 -4.28 81.19 -12.09
C CYS A 384 -3.24 82.12 -12.72
N GLU A 385 -2.06 82.21 -12.11
CA GLU A 385 -0.96 83.08 -12.51
C GLU A 385 0.29 82.25 -12.78
N ARG A 386 1.16 82.74 -13.67
CA ARG A 386 2.43 82.09 -14.05
C ARG A 386 3.60 82.95 -13.58
N ASN A 387 4.69 82.32 -13.18
CA ASN A 387 5.97 82.95 -12.82
C ASN A 387 5.79 84.01 -11.72
N LEU A 388 5.13 83.63 -10.63
CA LEU A 388 4.94 84.54 -9.50
C LEU A 388 6.28 84.69 -8.77
N LYS A 389 6.81 85.91 -8.76
CA LYS A 389 8.04 86.26 -8.04
C LYS A 389 7.67 86.90 -6.72
N GLY A 390 7.93 86.19 -5.62
CA GLY A 390 7.76 86.69 -4.27
C GLY A 390 9.11 86.89 -3.59
N ARG A 391 9.17 87.79 -2.62
CA ARG A 391 10.31 87.86 -1.69
C ARG A 391 9.84 87.27 -0.36
N ASN A 392 10.50 86.23 0.12
CA ASN A 392 10.14 85.59 1.39
C ASN A 392 10.54 86.47 2.60
N GLU A 393 10.08 86.12 3.81
CA GLU A 393 10.38 86.88 5.03
C GLU A 393 11.88 86.93 5.37
N SER A 394 12.68 86.02 4.81
CA SER A 394 14.14 85.95 4.91
C SER A 394 14.88 86.83 3.89
N GLY A 395 14.16 87.43 2.94
CA GLY A 395 14.73 88.32 1.91
C GLY A 395 15.22 87.63 0.63
N GLU A 396 14.94 86.33 0.45
CA GLU A 396 15.26 85.58 -0.77
C GLU A 396 14.10 85.66 -1.77
N ASP A 397 14.43 85.68 -3.06
CA ASP A 397 13.45 85.73 -4.14
C ASP A 397 13.01 84.28 -4.45
N ASP A 398 11.74 83.93 -4.16
CA ASP A 398 11.11 82.67 -4.53
C ASP A 398 10.35 82.84 -5.86
N GLU A 399 10.58 81.93 -6.81
CA GLU A 399 9.89 81.88 -8.10
C GLU A 399 9.08 80.58 -8.18
N PHE A 400 7.76 80.70 -8.34
CA PHE A 400 6.87 79.56 -8.56
C PHE A 400 6.36 79.58 -10.00
N ASP A 401 6.45 78.44 -10.68
CA ASP A 401 6.08 78.33 -12.11
C ASP A 401 4.59 78.66 -12.33
N ILE A 402 3.69 78.06 -11.53
CA ILE A 402 2.25 78.35 -11.60
C ILE A 402 1.66 78.42 -10.19
N VAL A 403 0.78 79.40 -9.96
CA VAL A 403 0.06 79.59 -8.70
C VAL A 403 -1.44 79.69 -8.99
N MET A 404 -2.26 78.90 -8.29
CA MET A 404 -3.72 79.04 -8.32
C MET A 404 -4.27 79.33 -6.93
N LYS A 405 -5.28 80.19 -6.83
CA LYS A 405 -5.90 80.57 -5.54
C LYS A 405 -7.41 80.73 -5.65
N ASN A 406 -8.12 80.34 -4.59
CA ASN A 406 -9.44 80.83 -4.23
C ASN A 406 -9.32 81.51 -2.86
N GLY A 407 -10.32 82.28 -2.42
CA GLY A 407 -10.20 83.12 -1.21
C GLY A 407 -9.69 82.45 0.08
N THR A 408 -9.65 81.11 0.17
CA THR A 408 -9.18 80.36 1.35
C THR A 408 -8.08 79.31 1.09
N LYS A 409 -7.82 78.94 -0.16
CA LYS A 409 -6.88 77.86 -0.55
C LYS A 409 -6.00 78.29 -1.72
N GLY A 410 -4.76 77.82 -1.73
CA GLY A 410 -3.83 77.99 -2.86
C GLY A 410 -3.12 76.71 -3.26
N VAL A 411 -2.69 76.60 -4.50
CA VAL A 411 -1.78 75.54 -4.97
C VAL A 411 -0.59 76.15 -5.71
N LEU A 412 0.61 75.73 -5.33
CA LEU A 412 1.86 76.05 -6.00
C LEU A 412 2.24 74.85 -6.87
N VAL A 413 2.49 75.08 -8.15
CA VAL A 413 2.85 74.03 -9.10
C VAL A 413 4.26 74.29 -9.61
N GLU A 414 5.14 73.33 -9.40
CA GLU A 414 6.49 73.30 -9.97
C GLU A 414 6.49 72.42 -11.22
N CYS A 415 7.00 72.92 -12.35
CA CYS A 415 7.03 72.24 -13.63
C CYS A 415 8.44 71.75 -13.98
N LYS A 416 8.61 70.43 -14.15
CA LYS A 416 9.85 69.83 -14.64
C LYS A 416 9.59 68.95 -15.86
N HIS A 417 10.44 69.07 -16.88
CA HIS A 417 10.42 68.14 -18.02
C HIS A 417 10.59 66.68 -17.58
N ARG A 418 11.51 66.44 -16.64
CA ARG A 418 11.69 65.18 -15.93
C ARG A 418 11.91 65.46 -14.45
N VAL A 419 11.03 64.90 -13.63
CA VAL A 419 11.08 65.06 -12.17
C VAL A 419 12.10 64.11 -11.57
N ARG A 420 12.97 64.64 -10.72
CA ARG A 420 14.01 63.92 -9.98
C ARG A 420 13.78 64.03 -8.48
N LYS A 421 14.58 63.28 -7.72
CA LYS A 421 14.48 63.21 -6.26
C LYS A 421 14.60 64.58 -5.60
N GLU A 422 15.49 65.42 -6.12
CA GLU A 422 15.83 66.72 -5.56
C GLU A 422 14.73 67.78 -5.74
N ASP A 423 13.74 67.52 -6.61
CA ASP A 423 12.65 68.45 -6.91
C ASP A 423 11.49 68.36 -5.90
N ALA A 424 11.52 67.41 -4.96
CA ALA A 424 10.49 67.21 -3.93
C ALA A 424 10.74 68.08 -2.68
N VAL A 425 10.83 69.40 -2.85
CA VAL A 425 11.09 70.37 -1.77
C VAL A 425 9.81 71.12 -1.38
N VAL A 426 9.65 71.40 -0.08
CA VAL A 426 8.48 72.04 0.52
C VAL A 426 8.83 73.47 0.98
N PRO A 427 8.14 74.53 0.53
CA PRO A 427 8.28 75.88 1.09
C PRO A 427 7.55 76.03 2.44
N GLY A 428 8.01 76.97 3.28
CA GLY A 428 7.52 77.18 4.66
C GLY A 428 6.28 78.09 4.81
N ASP A 429 5.56 77.86 5.93
CA ASP A 429 4.34 78.48 6.47
C ASP A 429 3.67 79.63 5.68
N ALA A 430 2.49 79.36 5.12
CA ALA A 430 1.62 80.35 4.49
C ALA A 430 0.34 80.62 5.31
N LYS A 431 -0.22 81.83 5.18
CA LYS A 431 -1.48 82.24 5.86
C LYS A 431 -2.76 81.66 5.21
N LEU A 432 -2.61 80.80 4.21
CA LEU A 432 -3.67 80.15 3.43
C LEU A 432 -3.47 78.63 3.52
N GLU A 433 -4.52 77.83 3.34
CA GLU A 433 -4.34 76.38 3.15
C GLU A 433 -3.63 76.15 1.81
N MET A 434 -2.31 75.88 1.84
CA MET A 434 -1.51 75.72 0.63
C MET A 434 -1.31 74.25 0.27
N TYR A 435 -1.42 73.96 -1.01
CA TYR A 435 -1.10 72.67 -1.60
C TYR A 435 0.12 72.82 -2.50
N ILE A 436 0.90 71.76 -2.63
CA ILE A 436 2.05 71.74 -3.54
C ILE A 436 1.81 70.65 -4.57
N ALA A 437 1.97 71.01 -5.84
CA ALA A 437 1.88 70.10 -6.96
C ALA A 437 3.21 70.03 -7.71
N LEU A 438 3.58 68.83 -8.13
CA LEU A 438 4.74 68.56 -8.96
C LEU A 438 4.26 68.09 -10.32
N ALA A 439 4.56 68.90 -11.34
CA ALA A 439 4.09 68.69 -12.71
C ALA A 439 5.23 68.24 -13.63
N GLY A 440 5.01 67.17 -14.39
CA GLY A 440 6.03 66.72 -15.34
C GLY A 440 5.55 65.75 -16.41
N ILE A 441 6.38 65.60 -17.44
CA ILE A 441 6.14 64.67 -18.54
C ILE A 441 6.60 63.25 -18.18
N SER A 442 7.68 63.13 -17.40
CA SER A 442 8.20 61.85 -16.92
C SER A 442 8.65 61.95 -15.47
N PHE A 443 8.40 60.88 -14.71
CA PHE A 443 8.73 60.76 -13.29
C PHE A 443 9.70 59.61 -13.08
N GLU A 444 10.80 59.84 -12.36
CA GLU A 444 11.61 58.75 -11.84
C GLU A 444 10.84 58.01 -10.74
N PRO A 445 10.83 56.66 -10.69
CA PRO A 445 10.05 55.92 -9.70
C PRO A 445 10.30 56.34 -8.25
N LYS A 446 11.55 56.69 -7.91
CA LYS A 446 11.92 57.16 -6.57
C LYS A 446 11.40 58.57 -6.27
N ALA A 447 11.41 59.47 -7.27
CA ALA A 447 10.90 60.83 -7.11
C ALA A 447 9.38 60.83 -6.95
N GLU A 448 8.68 59.94 -7.67
CA GLU A 448 7.25 59.72 -7.51
C GLU A 448 6.90 59.21 -6.11
N GLU A 449 7.66 58.24 -5.60
CA GLU A 449 7.46 57.71 -4.23
C GLU A 449 7.68 58.79 -3.16
N GLU A 450 8.70 59.63 -3.33
CA GLU A 450 9.04 60.69 -2.38
C GLU A 450 8.03 61.85 -2.39
N ALA A 451 7.59 62.28 -3.56
CA ALA A 451 6.56 63.31 -3.70
C ALA A 451 5.20 62.85 -3.12
N LYS A 452 4.83 61.56 -3.33
CA LYS A 452 3.66 60.95 -2.67
C LYS A 452 3.82 60.90 -1.16
N ARG A 453 5.02 60.54 -0.65
CA ARG A 453 5.31 60.52 0.79
C ARG A 453 5.25 61.91 1.42
N ALA A 454 5.67 62.94 0.69
CA ALA A 454 5.57 64.33 1.14
C ALA A 454 4.11 64.81 1.18
N GLY A 455 3.20 64.17 0.42
CA GLY A 455 1.80 64.60 0.29
C GLY A 455 1.62 65.68 -0.77
N MET A 456 2.47 65.68 -1.80
CA MET A 456 2.34 66.56 -2.97
C MET A 456 1.34 65.97 -3.98
N ILE A 457 0.69 66.84 -4.75
CA ILE A 457 -0.16 66.46 -5.89
C ILE A 457 0.74 66.19 -7.10
N LEU A 458 0.52 65.10 -7.83
CA LEU A 458 1.27 64.81 -9.05
C LEU A 458 0.45 65.13 -10.28
N LEU A 459 1.01 65.95 -11.17
CA LEU A 459 0.41 66.34 -12.44
C LEU A 459 1.24 65.75 -13.58
N LYS A 460 0.76 64.66 -14.17
CA LYS A 460 1.46 63.89 -15.21
C LYS A 460 0.87 64.17 -16.58
N GLN A 461 1.70 64.59 -17.54
CA GLN A 461 1.29 64.63 -18.94
C GLN A 461 1.41 63.23 -19.56
N VAL A 462 0.29 62.66 -20.02
CA VAL A 462 0.26 61.40 -20.78
C VAL A 462 -0.40 61.67 -22.13
N GLY A 463 0.43 61.86 -23.16
CA GLY A 463 -0.02 62.33 -24.47
C GLY A 463 -0.57 63.75 -24.38
N GLU A 464 -1.81 63.96 -24.82
CA GLU A 464 -2.49 65.26 -24.73
C GLU A 464 -3.26 65.46 -23.41
N ARG A 465 -3.32 64.43 -22.56
CA ARG A 465 -4.13 64.44 -21.33
C ARG A 465 -3.28 64.72 -20.08
N LEU A 466 -3.88 65.46 -19.15
CA LEU A 466 -3.38 65.62 -17.80
C LEU A 466 -3.95 64.52 -16.90
N ILE A 467 -3.07 63.69 -16.35
CA ILE A 467 -3.39 62.75 -15.28
C ILE A 467 -3.01 63.39 -13.95
N GLU A 468 -3.90 63.29 -12.99
CA GLU A 468 -3.74 63.86 -11.67
C GLU A 468 -3.77 62.75 -10.61
N GLU A 469 -2.75 62.71 -9.76
CA GLU A 469 -2.68 61.81 -8.61
C GLU A 469 -2.60 62.65 -7.35
N ALA A 470 -3.66 62.58 -6.53
CA ALA A 470 -3.84 63.39 -5.33
C ALA A 470 -4.15 62.49 -4.12
N ASP A 471 -3.35 61.43 -3.96
CA ASP A 471 -3.47 60.49 -2.85
C ASP A 471 -2.69 61.04 -1.64
N ASN A 472 -3.34 61.15 -0.47
CA ASN A 472 -2.74 61.63 0.79
C ASN A 472 -2.15 63.05 0.72
N VAL A 473 -2.84 63.98 0.06
CA VAL A 473 -2.40 65.37 -0.08
C VAL A 473 -2.32 66.08 1.27
N LYS A 474 -1.18 66.72 1.53
CA LYS A 474 -0.93 67.51 2.74
C LYS A 474 -1.23 68.99 2.48
N VAL A 475 -1.79 69.66 3.49
CA VAL A 475 -1.90 71.12 3.56
C VAL A 475 -0.63 71.66 4.23
N TYR A 476 -0.03 72.67 3.62
CA TYR A 476 1.19 73.34 4.04
C TYR A 476 0.91 74.74 4.55
#